data_AF-A0A2D3RFF0-F1
#
_entry.id   AF-A0A2D3RFF0-F1
#
_cell.length_a   1.000
_cell.length_b   1.000
_cell.length_c   1.000
_cell.angle_alpha   90.00
_cell.angle_beta   90.00
_cell.angle_gamma   90.00
#
_symmetry.space_group_name_H-M   'P 1'
#
loop_
_entity.id
_entity.type
_entity.pdbx_description
1 polymer ?
#
loop_
_entity_poly.entity_id
_entity_poly.type
_entity_poly.pdbx_seq_one_letter_code
_entity_poly.pdbx_strand_id
1 'polypeptide(L)'
;MTQQEQFNEQGHDGNSEKQQLDELIELVSKLLPVTSVQYPKLDNEDGEPVANFCVRHSALHFTKTAGQLAAIAEAMDHGAVMNQSDLTKVAVNSLINSCKLASEIGISSSDLIQGINQKFGR
;
A
#
# COMPACT_ATOMS: atom_id res chain seq x y z
N MET A 1 -46.12 -4.09 5.43
CA MET A 1 -44.81 -3.53 5.06
C MET A 1 -43.80 -4.06 6.05
N THR A 2 -42.98 -5.01 5.61
CA THR A 2 -41.99 -5.73 6.42
C THR A 2 -40.70 -4.90 6.51
N GLN A 3 -40.02 -4.95 7.67
CA GLN A 3 -38.74 -4.26 7.94
C GLN A 3 -37.58 -4.60 6.98
N GLN A 4 -37.80 -5.49 6.00
CA GLN A 4 -36.82 -5.89 5.00
C GLN A 4 -36.69 -4.93 3.80
N GLU A 5 -37.55 -3.92 3.68
CA GLU A 5 -37.49 -2.95 2.56
C GLU A 5 -36.80 -1.62 2.92
N GLN A 6 -36.21 -1.50 4.12
CA GLN A 6 -35.49 -0.29 4.55
C GLN A 6 -33.95 -0.36 4.43
N PHE A 7 -33.39 -1.45 3.90
CA PHE A 7 -31.93 -1.62 3.78
C PHE A 7 -31.37 -1.43 2.36
N ASN A 8 -32.15 -0.86 1.44
CA ASN A 8 -31.77 -0.83 0.02
C ASN A 8 -31.47 0.58 -0.56
N GLU A 9 -31.10 1.56 0.27
CA GLU A 9 -30.69 2.90 -0.21
C GLU A 9 -29.58 3.54 0.66
N GLN A 10 -28.53 2.80 1.00
CA GLN A 10 -27.25 3.46 1.29
C GLN A 10 -26.45 3.46 -0.01
N GLY A 11 -26.49 4.61 -0.69
CA GLY A 11 -25.66 4.86 -1.85
C GLY A 11 -24.21 4.48 -1.54
N HIS A 12 -23.65 3.62 -2.37
CA HIS A 12 -22.23 3.31 -2.38
C HIS A 12 -21.51 4.57 -2.88
N ASP A 13 -21.33 5.53 -1.98
CA ASP A 13 -20.72 6.81 -2.30
C ASP A 13 -19.23 6.54 -2.49
N GLY A 14 -18.78 6.45 -3.75
CA GLY A 14 -17.37 6.26 -4.10
C GLY A 14 -16.44 7.33 -3.52
N ASN A 15 -17.03 8.40 -2.98
CA ASN A 15 -16.36 9.41 -2.17
C ASN A 15 -15.78 8.83 -0.85
N SER A 16 -16.41 7.81 -0.26
CA SER A 16 -15.97 7.20 1.01
C SER A 16 -14.71 6.34 0.85
N GLU A 17 -14.62 5.50 -0.18
CA GLU A 17 -13.46 4.64 -0.46
C GLU A 17 -12.23 5.47 -0.80
N LYS A 18 -12.41 6.50 -1.63
CA LYS A 18 -11.35 7.45 -1.96
C LYS A 18 -10.84 8.16 -0.70
N GLN A 19 -11.74 8.67 0.13
CA GLN A 19 -11.37 9.37 1.36
C GLN A 19 -10.57 8.46 2.30
N GLN A 20 -11.01 7.22 2.50
CA GLN A 20 -10.28 6.25 3.32
C GLN A 20 -8.88 5.96 2.78
N LEU A 21 -8.72 5.85 1.46
CA LEU A 21 -7.41 5.64 0.83
C LEU A 21 -6.52 6.87 0.94
N ASP A 22 -7.06 8.08 0.78
CA ASP A 22 -6.32 9.34 1.00
C ASP A 22 -5.79 9.43 2.43
N GLU A 23 -6.66 9.18 3.42
CA GLU A 23 -6.30 9.17 4.85
C GLU A 23 -5.20 8.14 5.14
N LEU A 24 -5.26 6.97 4.51
CA LEU A 24 -4.25 5.92 4.67
C LEU A 24 -2.90 6.32 4.06
N ILE A 25 -2.90 6.87 2.84
CA ILE A 25 -1.68 7.37 2.18
C ILE A 25 -1.03 8.46 3.03
N GLU A 26 -1.83 9.40 3.53
CA GLU A 26 -1.37 10.48 4.40
C GLU A 26 -0.78 9.94 5.71
N LEU A 27 -1.48 9.00 6.37
CA LEU A 27 -1.01 8.37 7.60
C LEU A 27 0.35 7.69 7.41
N VAL A 28 0.49 6.86 6.36
CA VAL A 28 1.74 6.16 6.07
C VAL A 28 2.87 7.15 5.76
N SER A 29 2.58 8.20 4.98
CA SER A 29 3.57 9.21 4.63
C SER A 29 4.12 9.95 5.86
N LYS A 30 3.23 10.28 6.81
CA LYS A 30 3.60 10.92 8.10
C LYS A 30 4.44 10.00 8.99
N LEU A 31 4.11 8.71 9.04
CA LEU A 31 4.81 7.75 9.91
C LEU A 31 6.19 7.36 9.38
N LEU A 32 6.40 7.45 8.06
CA LEU A 32 7.63 7.04 7.39
C LEU A 32 8.20 8.18 6.54
N PRO A 33 8.60 9.33 7.11
CA PRO A 33 9.02 10.47 6.31
C PRO A 33 10.35 10.19 5.60
N VAL A 34 10.47 10.59 4.34
CA VAL A 34 11.77 10.61 3.63
C VAL A 34 12.38 11.97 3.89
N THR A 35 13.39 12.01 4.75
CA THR A 35 14.09 13.25 5.12
C THR A 35 15.57 13.07 4.87
N SER A 36 16.27 14.17 4.64
CA SER A 36 17.73 14.14 4.52
C SER A 36 18.45 13.84 5.83
N VAL A 37 17.79 14.05 6.98
CA VAL A 37 18.29 13.57 8.27
C VAL A 37 18.41 12.04 8.27
N GLN A 38 17.41 11.35 7.70
CA GLN A 38 17.41 9.89 7.60
C GLN A 38 18.21 9.39 6.39
N TYR A 39 18.25 10.18 5.31
CA TYR A 39 18.93 9.86 4.06
C TYR A 39 19.84 11.02 3.62
N PRO A 40 21.02 11.19 4.25
CA PRO A 40 21.89 12.35 3.99
C PRO A 40 22.36 12.49 2.55
N LYS A 41 22.33 11.41 1.77
CA LYS A 41 22.70 11.39 0.34
C LYS A 41 21.72 12.16 -0.56
N LEU A 42 20.52 12.48 -0.07
CA LEU A 42 19.52 13.25 -0.81
C LEU A 42 19.80 14.76 -0.84
N ASP A 43 20.62 15.28 0.09
CA ASP A 43 20.95 16.71 0.19
C ASP A 43 22.26 17.10 -0.52
N ASN A 44 22.94 16.17 -1.17
CA ASN A 44 24.22 16.45 -1.83
C ASN A 44 24.01 17.09 -3.22
N GLU A 45 24.92 17.96 -3.65
CA GLU A 45 24.87 18.62 -4.97
C GLU A 45 24.93 17.63 -6.16
N ASP A 46 25.58 16.47 -5.97
CA ASP A 46 25.59 15.33 -6.89
C ASP A 46 24.48 14.29 -6.59
N GLY A 47 23.51 14.66 -5.74
CA GLY A 47 22.49 13.77 -5.21
C GLY A 47 21.62 13.13 -6.28
N GLU A 48 21.19 11.89 -6.03
CA GLU A 48 20.22 11.26 -6.92
C GLU A 48 18.86 11.97 -6.82
N PRO A 49 18.08 12.04 -7.92
CA PRO A 49 16.71 12.54 -7.84
C PRO A 49 15.93 11.79 -6.77
N VAL A 50 15.28 12.51 -5.85
CA VAL A 50 14.53 11.92 -4.72
C VAL A 50 13.54 10.85 -5.20
N ALA A 51 12.88 11.07 -6.33
CA ALA A 51 11.98 10.08 -6.92
C ALA A 51 12.70 8.75 -7.27
N ASN A 52 13.93 8.80 -7.81
CA ASN A 52 14.70 7.60 -8.14
C ASN A 52 15.11 6.83 -6.88
N PHE A 53 15.53 7.57 -5.84
CA PHE A 53 15.80 6.99 -4.53
C PHE A 53 14.55 6.28 -3.99
N CYS A 54 13.41 6.98 -3.97
CA CYS A 54 12.15 6.44 -3.45
C CYS A 54 11.77 5.17 -4.20
N VAL A 55 11.72 5.18 -5.54
CA VAL A 55 11.38 3.99 -6.33
C VAL A 55 12.28 2.80 -6.01
N ARG A 56 13.61 3.01 -5.94
CA ARG A 56 14.56 1.95 -5.57
C ARG A 56 14.33 1.46 -4.14
N HIS A 57 14.09 2.38 -3.22
CA HIS A 57 13.86 2.08 -1.81
C HIS A 57 12.57 1.28 -1.62
N SER A 58 11.46 1.70 -2.22
CA SER A 58 10.20 0.96 -2.18
C SER A 58 10.37 -0.43 -2.81
N ALA A 59 11.09 -0.55 -3.94
CA ALA A 59 11.36 -1.84 -4.58
C ALA A 59 12.08 -2.85 -3.65
N LEU A 60 13.02 -2.38 -2.83
CA LEU A 60 13.68 -3.22 -1.83
C LEU A 60 12.70 -3.70 -0.74
N HIS A 61 11.79 -2.83 -0.29
CA HIS A 61 10.75 -3.22 0.68
C HIS A 61 9.74 -4.21 0.08
N PHE A 62 9.30 -3.99 -1.16
CA PHE A 62 8.46 -4.96 -1.87
C PHE A 62 9.14 -6.32 -2.00
N THR A 63 10.43 -6.34 -2.35
CA THR A 63 11.21 -7.58 -2.46
C THR A 63 11.28 -8.30 -1.10
N LYS A 64 11.54 -7.57 -0.02
CA LYS A 64 11.57 -8.12 1.34
C LYS A 64 10.21 -8.74 1.72
N THR A 65 9.11 -8.03 1.46
CA THR A 65 7.77 -8.53 1.76
C THR A 65 7.39 -9.74 0.90
N ALA A 66 7.77 -9.75 -0.39
CA ALA A 66 7.57 -10.89 -1.27
C ALA A 66 8.38 -12.12 -0.81
N GLY A 67 9.62 -11.93 -0.35
CA GLY A 67 10.44 -13.01 0.22
C GLY A 67 9.83 -13.60 1.48
N GLN A 68 9.22 -12.78 2.34
CA GLN A 68 8.48 -13.27 3.52
C GLN A 68 7.28 -14.12 3.12
N LEU A 69 6.51 -13.69 2.12
CA LEU A 69 5.40 -14.47 1.59
C LEU A 69 5.87 -15.81 1.01
N ALA A 70 6.95 -15.78 0.23
CA ALA A 70 7.54 -16.98 -0.37
C ALA A 70 7.98 -17.99 0.71
N ALA A 71 8.62 -17.53 1.79
CA ALA A 71 9.02 -18.40 2.89
C ALA A 71 7.81 -19.02 3.62
N ILE A 72 6.71 -18.29 3.77
CA ILE A 72 5.46 -18.83 4.34
C ILE A 72 4.89 -19.92 3.42
N ALA A 73 4.84 -19.67 2.12
CA ALA A 73 4.35 -20.62 1.13
C ALA A 73 5.21 -21.90 1.11
N GLU A 74 6.54 -21.76 1.08
CA GLU A 74 7.48 -22.88 1.18
C GLU A 74 7.26 -23.69 2.46
N ALA A 75 7.10 -23.03 3.61
CA ALA A 75 6.82 -23.74 4.85
C ALA A 75 5.52 -24.56 4.78
N MET A 76 4.46 -24.01 4.14
CA MET A 76 3.19 -24.71 3.94
C MET A 76 3.35 -25.92 3.00
N ASP A 77 4.12 -25.79 1.93
CA ASP A 77 4.43 -26.91 1.01
C ASP A 77 5.20 -28.04 1.71
N HIS A 78 5.92 -27.72 2.78
CA HIS A 78 6.63 -28.66 3.65
C HIS A 78 5.81 -29.11 4.88
N GLY A 79 4.49 -28.83 4.90
CA GLY A 79 3.55 -29.34 5.89
C GLY A 79 3.32 -28.45 7.11
N ALA A 80 3.85 -27.22 7.14
CA ALA A 80 3.50 -26.26 8.17
C ALA A 80 2.03 -25.80 8.02
N VAL A 81 1.37 -25.52 9.15
CA VAL A 81 0.02 -24.95 9.15
C VAL A 81 0.11 -23.45 8.86
N MET A 82 -0.81 -22.95 8.04
CA MET A 82 -0.93 -21.53 7.73
C MET A 82 -1.08 -20.68 9.01
N ASN A 83 -0.15 -19.76 9.24
CA ASN A 83 -0.25 -18.78 10.32
C ASN A 83 -0.91 -17.48 9.83
N GLN A 84 -2.17 -17.29 10.21
CA GLN A 84 -2.95 -16.09 9.84
C GLN A 84 -2.28 -14.78 10.29
N SER A 85 -1.60 -14.78 11.45
CA SER A 85 -0.94 -13.58 11.97
C SER A 85 0.21 -13.15 11.07
N ASP A 86 0.99 -14.11 10.57
CA ASP A 86 2.14 -13.82 9.72
C ASP A 86 1.70 -13.38 8.31
N LEU A 87 0.67 -14.02 7.75
CA LEU A 87 0.06 -13.55 6.49
C LEU A 87 -0.55 -12.16 6.63
N THR A 88 -1.21 -11.87 7.75
CA THR A 88 -1.75 -10.52 8.02
C THR A 88 -0.64 -9.48 8.02
N LYS A 89 0.51 -9.76 8.65
CA LYS A 89 1.68 -8.85 8.63
C LYS A 89 2.20 -8.62 7.22
N VAL A 90 2.29 -9.67 6.40
CA VAL A 90 2.72 -9.55 4.99
C VAL A 90 1.74 -8.68 4.19
N ALA A 91 0.44 -8.88 4.38
CA ALA A 91 -0.60 -8.09 3.70
C ALA A 91 -0.53 -6.61 4.12
N VAL A 92 -0.42 -6.34 5.42
CA VAL A 92 -0.27 -4.97 5.96
C VAL A 92 1.00 -4.31 5.43
N ASN A 93 2.14 -5.00 5.45
CA ASN A 93 3.40 -4.45 4.91
C ASN A 93 3.30 -4.16 3.41
N SER A 94 2.62 -5.00 2.65
CA SER A 94 2.39 -4.78 1.21
C SER A 94 1.55 -3.52 0.96
N LEU A 95 0.52 -3.31 1.78
CA LEU A 95 -0.32 -2.12 1.71
C LEU A 95 0.47 -0.85 2.11
N ILE A 96 1.24 -0.90 3.20
CA ILE A 96 2.12 0.20 3.62
C ILE A 96 3.10 0.56 2.51
N ASN A 97 3.78 -0.43 1.90
CA ASN A 97 4.72 -0.19 0.82
C ASN A 97 4.05 0.47 -0.40
N SER A 98 2.80 0.09 -0.71
CA SER A 98 2.02 0.64 -1.81
C SER A 98 1.60 2.10 -1.55
N CYS A 99 1.06 2.38 -0.36
CA CYS A 99 0.71 3.74 0.06
C CYS A 99 1.93 4.64 0.13
N LYS A 100 3.05 4.11 0.62
CA LYS A 100 4.30 4.85 0.73
C LYS A 100 4.85 5.23 -0.64
N LEU A 101 4.94 4.26 -1.56
CA LEU A 101 5.34 4.52 -2.94
C LEU A 101 4.42 5.56 -3.58
N ALA A 102 3.09 5.39 -3.46
CA ALA A 102 2.14 6.34 -4.03
C ALA A 102 2.39 7.78 -3.55
N SER A 103 2.59 7.95 -2.24
CA SER A 103 2.97 9.26 -1.68
C SER A 103 4.31 9.78 -2.19
N GLU A 104 5.32 8.93 -2.35
CA GLU A 104 6.67 9.32 -2.74
C GLU A 104 6.79 9.74 -4.21
N ILE A 105 5.99 9.14 -5.10
CA ILE A 105 6.00 9.44 -6.54
C ILE A 105 4.78 10.24 -7.01
N GLY A 106 3.97 10.74 -6.08
CA GLY A 106 2.85 11.64 -6.37
C GLY A 106 1.65 10.98 -7.05
N ILE A 107 1.43 9.69 -6.83
CA ILE A 107 0.22 8.99 -7.27
C ILE A 107 -0.90 9.28 -6.27
N SER A 108 -2.03 9.78 -6.77
CA SER A 108 -3.21 10.04 -5.95
C SER A 108 -4.03 8.77 -5.70
N SER A 109 -4.90 8.79 -4.68
CA SER A 109 -5.92 7.75 -4.50
C SER A 109 -6.82 7.58 -5.73
N SER A 110 -7.09 8.68 -6.45
CA SER A 110 -7.94 8.67 -7.65
C SER A 110 -7.27 7.90 -8.79
N ASP A 111 -5.96 8.07 -8.97
CA ASP A 111 -5.17 7.31 -9.95
C ASP A 111 -5.17 5.81 -9.64
N LEU A 112 -5.03 5.45 -8.36
CA LEU A 112 -5.08 4.05 -7.91
C LEU A 112 -6.45 3.43 -8.14
N ILE A 113 -7.53 4.11 -7.75
CA ILE A 113 -8.91 3.65 -7.95
C ILE A 113 -9.22 3.52 -9.44
N GLN A 114 -8.82 4.50 -10.24
CA GLN A 114 -8.97 4.43 -11.70
C GLN A 114 -8.23 3.21 -12.28
N GLY A 115 -6.99 2.96 -11.85
CA GLY A 115 -6.22 1.79 -12.29
C GLY A 115 -6.88 0.46 -11.91
N ILE A 116 -7.50 0.38 -10.72
CA ILE A 116 -8.28 -0.78 -10.29
C ILE A 116 -9.51 -0.95 -11.19
N ASN A 117 -10.29 0.11 -11.41
CA ASN A 117 -11.50 0.08 -12.24
C ASN A 117 -11.18 -0.35 -13.68
N GLN A 118 -10.13 0.21 -14.28
CA GLN A 118 -9.64 -0.20 -15.60
C GLN A 118 -9.27 -1.68 -15.65
N LYS A 119 -8.58 -2.19 -14.63
CA LYS A 119 -8.16 -3.60 -14.56
C LYS A 119 -9.34 -4.57 -14.47
N PHE A 120 -10.42 -4.18 -13.81
CA PHE A 120 -11.60 -5.02 -13.57
C PHE A 120 -12.80 -4.69 -14.47
N GLY A 121 -12.65 -3.76 -15.43
CA GLY A 121 -13.71 -3.38 -16.36
C GLY A 121 -14.91 -2.72 -15.69
N ARG A 122 -14.66 -1.93 -14.62
CA ARG A 122 -15.66 -1.13 -13.91
C ARG A 122 -15.60 0.33 -14.31
#